data_AF-A0A4U7BRC9-F1
#
_entry.id   AF-A0A4U7BRC9-F1
#
_cell.length_a   1.000
_cell.length_b   1.000
_cell.length_c   1.000
_cell.angle_alpha   90.00
_cell.angle_beta   90.00
_cell.angle_gamma   90.00
#
_symmetry.space_group_name_H-M   'P 1'
#
loop_
_entity.id
_entity.type
_entity.pdbx_description
1 polymer ?
#
loop_
_entity_poly.entity_id
_entity_poly.type
_entity_poly.pdbx_seq_one_letter_code
_entity_poly.pdbx_strand_id
1 'polypeptide(L)'
;MASKQPVHGGSAQTKEFDISLVDERIRGRSPDYARAVASVDANHTLRVEIEAANELNWELDARIANGSLEILRAFNDGDGVPDDVIPNWVERVADVVGERLEGDR
;
A
#
# COMPACT_ATOMS: atom_id res chain seq x y z
N MET A 1 9.53 18.27 4.46
CA MET A 1 9.03 17.14 3.66
C MET A 1 9.70 17.22 2.30
N ALA A 2 10.60 16.27 2.00
CA ALA A 2 11.22 16.19 0.69
C ALA A 2 10.38 15.22 -0.14
N SER A 3 9.74 15.70 -1.21
CA SER A 3 9.16 14.82 -2.22
C SER A 3 10.28 13.97 -2.81
N LYS A 4 10.30 12.66 -2.51
CA LYS A 4 11.10 11.72 -3.29
C LYS A 4 10.56 11.78 -4.71
N GLN A 5 11.37 12.24 -5.65
CA GLN A 5 11.01 12.24 -7.07
C GLN A 5 10.85 10.79 -7.54
N PRO A 6 9.86 10.49 -8.40
CA PRO A 6 9.71 9.15 -8.97
C PRO A 6 10.98 8.81 -9.75
N VAL A 7 11.67 7.75 -9.34
CA VAL A 7 13.02 7.41 -9.83
C VAL A 7 12.97 6.78 -11.22
N HIS A 8 11.82 6.47 -11.82
CA HIS A 8 11.76 5.76 -13.09
C HIS A 8 10.91 6.49 -14.12
N GLY A 9 11.58 7.12 -15.09
CA GLY A 9 10.96 7.66 -16.30
C GLY A 9 10.55 6.51 -17.23
N GLY A 10 9.24 6.28 -17.35
CA GLY A 10 8.66 5.32 -18.29
C GLY A 10 7.38 4.69 -17.75
N SER A 11 6.24 5.32 -18.03
CA SER A 11 4.89 4.72 -17.99
C SER A 11 4.44 3.97 -16.72
N ALA A 12 5.07 4.18 -15.56
CA ALA A 12 4.53 3.69 -14.30
C ALA A 12 3.25 4.47 -14.00
N GLN A 13 2.09 3.81 -14.08
CA GLN A 13 0.84 4.39 -13.62
C GLN A 13 0.89 4.39 -12.09
N THR A 14 0.97 5.59 -11.51
CA THR A 14 0.96 5.80 -10.07
C THR A 14 -0.38 6.40 -9.66
N LYS A 15 -0.98 5.88 -8.59
CA LYS A 15 -2.21 6.40 -7.98
C LYS A 15 -2.02 6.53 -6.48
N GLU A 16 -2.37 7.69 -5.95
CA GLU A 16 -2.25 8.01 -4.53
C GLU A 16 -3.61 7.93 -3.85
N PHE A 17 -3.62 7.51 -2.59
CA PHE A 17 -4.80 7.36 -1.75
C PHE A 17 -4.54 7.93 -0.37
N ASP A 18 -5.36 8.88 0.05
CA ASP A 18 -5.46 9.26 1.46
C ASP A 18 -6.54 8.38 2.10
N ILE A 19 -6.19 7.70 3.19
CA ILE A 19 -7.04 6.71 3.86
C ILE A 19 -7.20 7.11 5.32
N SER A 20 -8.43 7.45 5.70
CA SER A 20 -8.85 7.61 7.09
C SER A 20 -9.19 6.23 7.65
N LEU A 21 -8.32 5.68 8.50
CA LEU A 21 -8.53 4.35 9.09
C LEU A 21 -9.77 4.34 9.99
N VAL A 22 -10.08 5.48 10.60
CA VAL A 22 -11.28 5.66 11.42
C VAL A 22 -12.55 5.54 10.57
N ASP A 23 -12.59 6.20 9.41
CA ASP A 23 -13.76 6.16 8.52
C ASP A 23 -13.93 4.79 7.86
N GLU A 24 -12.81 4.13 7.52
CA GLU A 24 -12.76 2.74 7.06
C GLU A 24 -13.05 1.72 8.19
N ARG A 25 -13.29 2.21 9.42
CA ARG A 25 -13.57 1.40 10.62
C ARG A 25 -12.46 0.40 10.95
N ILE A 26 -11.23 0.68 10.53
CA ILE A 26 -10.01 -0.03 10.91
C ILE A 26 -9.64 0.47 12.31
N ARG A 27 -9.80 -0.41 13.32
CA ARG A 27 -9.63 -0.06 14.75
C ARG A 27 -8.55 -0.92 15.39
N GLY A 28 -7.95 -0.41 16.48
CA GLY A 28 -7.01 -1.13 17.32
C GLY A 28 -5.74 -0.33 17.56
N ARG A 29 -4.59 -1.01 17.59
CA ARG A 29 -3.27 -0.35 17.53
C ARG A 29 -2.98 0.01 16.07
N SER A 30 -3.63 1.06 15.59
CA SER A 30 -3.50 1.57 14.23
C SER A 30 -3.39 3.10 14.26
N PRO A 31 -2.73 3.71 13.26
CA PRO A 31 -2.79 5.15 13.08
C PRO A 31 -4.21 5.60 12.69
N ASP A 32 -4.51 6.88 12.86
CA ASP A 32 -5.81 7.44 12.43
C ASP A 32 -5.88 7.62 10.91
N TYR A 33 -4.72 7.88 10.28
CA TYR A 33 -4.58 8.15 8.86
C TYR A 33 -3.37 7.45 8.28
N ALA A 34 -3.50 6.96 7.05
CA ALA A 34 -2.41 6.47 6.23
C ALA A 34 -2.50 7.06 4.83
N ARG A 35 -1.35 7.27 4.21
CA ARG A 35 -1.23 7.56 2.78
C ARG A 35 -0.73 6.31 2.09
N ALA A 36 -1.41 5.90 1.02
CA ALA A 36 -0.98 4.80 0.19
C ALA A 36 -0.68 5.26 -1.23
N VAL A 37 0.35 4.70 -1.84
CA VAL A 37 0.72 4.95 -3.24
C VAL A 37 0.79 3.61 -3.94
N ALA A 38 -0.12 3.39 -4.89
CA ALA A 38 -0.09 2.23 -5.76
C ALA A 38 0.66 2.58 -7.05
N SER A 39 1.59 1.73 -7.46
CA SER A 39 2.30 1.85 -8.73
C SER A 39 2.40 0.50 -9.42
N VAL A 40 2.35 0.50 -10.74
CA VAL A 40 2.63 -0.71 -11.54
C VAL A 40 3.99 -0.57 -12.19
N ASP A 41 4.88 -1.50 -11.90
CA ASP A 41 6.22 -1.52 -12.48
C ASP A 41 6.22 -2.04 -13.93
N ALA A 42 7.38 -1.96 -14.59
CA ALA A 42 7.55 -2.44 -15.96
C ALA A 42 7.34 -3.96 -16.13
N ASN A 43 7.35 -4.73 -15.03
CA ASN A 43 7.10 -6.17 -15.02
C ASN A 43 5.62 -6.49 -14.74
N HIS A 44 4.74 -5.49 -14.73
CA HIS A 44 3.33 -5.61 -14.35
C HIS A 44 3.10 -6.05 -12.89
N THR A 45 4.07 -5.79 -12.02
CA THR A 45 3.93 -5.99 -10.58
C THR A 45 3.27 -4.76 -9.97
N LEU A 46 2.21 -4.96 -9.19
CA LEU A 46 1.61 -3.88 -8.40
C LEU A 46 2.41 -3.72 -7.11
N ARG A 47 2.93 -2.52 -6.87
CA ARG A 47 3.57 -2.14 -5.61
C ARG A 47 2.69 -1.13 -4.88
N VAL A 48 2.40 -1.38 -3.61
CA VAL A 48 1.65 -0.47 -2.73
C VAL A 48 2.57 -0.02 -1.59
N GLU A 49 2.89 1.27 -1.57
CA GLU A 49 3.63 1.90 -0.49
C GLU A 49 2.64 2.52 0.50
N ILE A 50 2.78 2.28 1.79
CA ILE A 50 1.88 2.75 2.85
C ILE A 50 2.72 3.48 3.91
N GLU A 51 2.36 4.73 4.15
CA GLU A 51 3.01 5.59 5.14
C GLU A 51 1.98 6.12 6.15
N ALA A 52 2.36 6.15 7.43
CA ALA A 52 1.54 6.73 8.48
C ALA A 52 2.43 7.42 9.54
N ALA A 53 1.87 8.42 10.22
CA ALA A 53 2.64 9.21 11.19
C ALA A 53 3.07 8.37 12.40
N ASN A 54 4.37 8.39 12.71
CA ASN A 54 5.01 7.62 13.79
C ASN A 54 4.98 6.10 13.60
N GLU A 55 4.67 5.61 12.40
CA GLU A 55 4.74 4.20 12.03
C GLU A 55 5.89 3.97 11.05
N LEU A 56 6.25 2.70 10.84
CA LEU A 56 7.23 2.31 9.83
C LEU A 56 6.62 2.43 8.44
N ASN A 57 7.45 2.69 7.43
CA ASN A 57 6.99 2.69 6.04
C ASN A 57 6.89 1.26 5.52
N TRP A 58 5.74 0.91 4.96
CA TRP A 58 5.46 -0.42 4.45
C TRP A 58 5.42 -0.40 2.93
N GLU A 59 6.01 -1.41 2.31
CA GLU A 59 5.95 -1.60 0.86
C GLU A 59 5.48 -3.02 0.58
N LEU A 60 4.44 -3.16 -0.25
CA LEU A 60 3.80 -4.43 -0.55
C LEU A 60 3.88 -4.68 -2.04
N ASP A 61 4.57 -5.75 -2.44
CA ASP A 61 4.42 -6.28 -3.80
C ASP A 61 3.17 -7.15 -3.80
N ALA A 62 2.25 -6.87 -4.71
CA ALA A 62 0.91 -7.44 -4.70
C ALA A 62 0.39 -7.69 -6.13
N ARG A 63 -0.81 -8.27 -6.20
CA ARG A 63 -1.61 -8.38 -7.43
C ARG A 63 -3.10 -8.30 -7.10
N ILE A 64 -3.91 -7.88 -8.06
CA ILE A 64 -5.36 -8.00 -7.94
C ILE A 64 -5.79 -9.37 -8.47
N ALA A 65 -6.41 -10.18 -7.61
CA ALA A 65 -6.95 -11.48 -7.94
C ALA A 65 -8.32 -11.66 -7.28
N ASN A 66 -9.30 -12.17 -8.02
CA ASN A 66 -10.67 -12.41 -7.52
C ASN A 66 -11.34 -11.18 -6.87
N GLY A 67 -11.02 -9.98 -7.34
CA GLY A 67 -11.53 -8.73 -6.78
C GLY A 67 -10.98 -8.35 -5.42
N SER A 68 -9.77 -8.81 -5.10
CA SER A 68 -9.07 -8.47 -3.86
C SER A 68 -7.57 -8.34 -4.13
N LEU A 69 -6.88 -7.61 -3.25
CA LEU A 69 -5.45 -7.46 -3.31
C LEU A 69 -4.78 -8.64 -2.60
N GLU A 70 -4.02 -9.44 -3.34
CA GLU A 70 -3.18 -10.50 -2.80
C GLU A 70 -1.76 -9.97 -2.59
N ILE A 71 -1.31 -9.94 -1.33
CA ILE A 71 0.07 -9.59 -0.96
C ILE A 71 0.97 -10.78 -1.31
N LEU A 72 2.07 -10.51 -2.03
CA LEU A 72 3.06 -11.50 -2.44
C LEU A 72 4.33 -11.39 -1.63
N ARG A 73 4.74 -10.16 -1.31
CA ARG A 73 5.90 -9.83 -0.47
C ARG A 73 5.64 -8.53 0.28
N ALA A 74 6.14 -8.46 1.50
CA ALA A 74 6.13 -7.24 2.28
C ALA A 74 7.54 -6.81 2.65
N PHE A 75 7.72 -5.49 2.71
CA PHE A 75 8.94 -4.84 3.14
C PHE A 75 8.61 -3.74 4.14
N ASN A 76 9.55 -3.49 5.03
CA ASN A 76 9.50 -2.47 6.06
C ASN A 76 10.81 -1.68 5.98
N ASP A 77 10.74 -0.39 5.67
CA ASP A 77 11.92 0.47 5.46
C ASP A 77 12.97 -0.13 4.49
N GLY A 78 12.51 -0.95 3.52
CA GLY A 78 13.34 -1.65 2.53
C GLY A 78 13.81 -3.06 2.93
N ASP A 79 13.60 -3.48 4.18
CA ASP A 79 13.91 -4.83 4.64
C ASP A 79 12.73 -5.78 4.38
N GLY A 80 12.99 -6.92 3.74
CA GLY A 80 11.96 -7.94 3.48
C GLY A 80 11.52 -8.61 4.77
N VAL A 81 10.22 -8.72 4.98
CA VAL A 81 9.63 -9.27 6.20
C VAL A 81 8.63 -10.39 5.91
N PRO A 82 8.46 -11.36 6.83
CA PRO A 82 7.45 -12.41 6.67
C PRO A 82 6.03 -11.86 6.89
N ASP A 83 5.04 -12.56 6.35
CA ASP A 83 3.64 -12.09 6.36
C ASP A 83 3.06 -11.96 7.79
N ASP A 84 3.52 -12.79 8.73
CA ASP A 84 3.02 -12.82 10.11
C ASP A 84 3.43 -11.60 10.97
N VAL A 85 4.35 -10.77 10.47
CA VAL A 85 4.75 -9.53 11.14
C VAL A 85 4.10 -8.28 10.53
N ILE A 86 3.32 -8.44 9.45
CA ILE A 86 2.58 -7.32 8.86
C ILE A 86 1.47 -6.92 9.85
N PRO A 87 1.42 -5.65 10.30
CA PRO A 87 0.36 -5.20 11.17
C PRO A 87 -0.99 -5.29 10.45
N ASN A 88 -2.02 -5.79 11.14
CA ASN A 88 -3.37 -5.88 10.57
C ASN A 88 -3.88 -4.55 9.97
N TRP A 89 -3.47 -3.39 10.49
CA TRP A 89 -3.86 -2.11 9.88
C TRP A 89 -3.27 -1.91 8.48
N VAL A 90 -2.06 -2.41 8.22
CA VAL A 90 -1.40 -2.35 6.90
C VAL A 90 -2.14 -3.24 5.92
N GLU A 91 -2.46 -4.48 6.32
CA GLU A 91 -3.26 -5.40 5.49
C GLU A 91 -4.61 -4.79 5.11
N ARG A 92 -5.31 -4.18 6.07
CA ARG A 92 -6.60 -3.53 5.84
C ARG A 92 -6.50 -2.32 4.94
N VAL A 93 -5.44 -1.53 5.06
CA VAL A 93 -5.18 -0.41 4.14
C VAL A 93 -4.93 -0.94 2.73
N ALA A 94 -4.20 -2.05 2.58
CA ALA A 94 -3.96 -2.68 1.29
C ALA A 94 -5.25 -3.21 0.64
N ASP A 95 -6.16 -3.80 1.42
CA ASP A 95 -7.49 -4.21 0.96
C ASP A 95 -8.28 -3.02 0.38
N VAL A 96 -8.33 -1.91 1.12
CA VAL A 96 -9.01 -0.67 0.68
C VAL A 96 -8.40 -0.12 -0.61
N VAL A 97 -7.08 -0.16 -0.75
CA VAL A 97 -6.39 0.22 -2.00
C VAL A 97 -6.81 -0.70 -3.14
N GLY A 98 -6.86 -2.02 -2.90
CA GLY A 98 -7.31 -3.02 -3.87
C GLY A 98 -8.73 -2.75 -4.39
N GLU A 99 -9.68 -2.55 -3.48
CA GLU A 99 -11.08 -2.26 -3.81
C GLU A 99 -11.21 -0.98 -4.66
N ARG A 100 -10.48 0.07 -4.29
CA ARG A 100 -10.50 1.37 -5.01
C ARG A 100 -9.74 1.33 -6.33
N LEU A 101 -8.82 0.37 -6.54
CA LEU A 101 -8.17 0.15 -7.83
C LEU A 101 -9.07 -0.64 -8.77
N GLU A 102 -9.83 -1.61 -8.25
CA GLU A 102 -10.78 -2.39 -9.05
C GLU A 102 -12.00 -1.55 -9.46
N GLY A 103 -12.56 -0.74 -8.56
CA GLY A 103 -13.72 0.12 -8.85
C GLY A 103 -13.47 1.21 -9.91
N ASP A 104 -12.20 1.52 -10.20
CA ASP A 104 -11.78 2.51 -11.19
C ASP A 104 -11.50 1.90 -12.58
N ARG A 105 -11.59 0.58 -12.73
CA ARG A 105 -11.27 -0.16 -13.97
C ARG A 105 -12.50 -0.35 -14.86
#